data_AF-A0A6I3U7Z3-F1
#
_entry.id   AF-A0A6I3U7Z3-F1
#
_cell.length_a   1.000
_cell.length_b   1.000
_cell.length_c   1.000
_cell.angle_alpha   90.00
_cell.angle_beta   90.00
_cell.angle_gamma   90.00
#
_symmetry.space_group_name_H-M   'P 1'
#
loop_
_entity.id
_entity.type
_entity.pdbx_description
1 polymer ?
#
loop_
_entity_poly.entity_id
_entity_poly.type
_entity_poly.pdbx_seq_one_letter_code
_entity_poly.pdbx_strand_id
1 'polypeptide(L)'
;MIKLEFLKQKKSILWFVLIFPIILNVLLYIDLTFRYRGYLLVHQNELALSNWQLIFKEQTIFYFSELFYLVLSLIIYEVFAVEFKNDAWLTVISLPFRNKYTINSKLLITVVYTFTFW
;
A
#
# COMPACT_ATOMS: atom_id res chain seq x y z
N MET A 1 -17.65 12.22 15.43
CA MET A 1 -17.22 10.81 15.48
C MET A 1 -15.99 10.54 14.59
N ILE A 2 -16.02 10.89 13.30
CA ILE A 2 -14.92 10.65 12.34
C ILE A 2 -13.56 11.23 12.80
N LYS A 3 -13.54 12.44 13.37
CA LYS A 3 -12.31 13.06 13.91
C LYS A 3 -11.63 12.23 15.00
N LEU A 4 -12.41 11.58 15.87
CA LEU A 4 -11.88 10.71 16.93
C LEU A 4 -11.29 9.44 16.34
N GLU A 5 -11.97 8.83 15.36
CA GLU A 5 -11.46 7.65 14.65
C GLU A 5 -10.14 7.96 13.92
N PHE A 6 -10.03 9.12 13.27
CA PHE A 6 -8.77 9.57 12.65
C PHE A 6 -7.63 9.74 13.67
N LEU A 7 -7.92 10.25 14.86
CA LEU A 7 -6.91 10.41 15.92
C LEU A 7 -6.39 9.07 16.43
N LYS A 8 -7.25 8.05 16.50
CA LYS A 8 -6.84 6.69 16.87
C LYS A 8 -5.84 6.10 15.86
N GLN A 9 -6.02 6.41 14.57
CA GLN A 9 -5.22 5.84 13.47
C GLN A 9 -3.91 6.58 13.18
N LYS A 10 -3.79 7.84 13.60
CA LYS A 10 -2.72 8.77 13.22
C LYS A 10 -1.29 8.31 13.53
N LYS A 11 -1.08 7.34 14.44
CA LYS A 11 0.26 6.86 14.81
C LYS A 11 0.71 5.62 14.06
N SER A 12 -0.21 4.70 13.72
CA SER A 12 0.15 3.41 13.09
C SER A 12 0.17 3.51 11.57
N ILE A 13 -0.91 4.00 10.97
CA ILE A 13 -1.09 4.03 9.51
C ILE A 13 -0.15 5.03 8.82
N LEU A 14 0.29 6.07 9.51
CA LEU A 14 1.24 7.06 8.99
C LEU A 14 2.59 6.43 8.63
N TRP A 15 3.01 5.37 9.35
CA TRP A 15 4.22 4.62 9.03
C TRP A 15 4.06 3.85 7.73
N PHE A 16 2.94 3.14 7.55
CA PHE A 16 2.68 2.37 6.32
C PHE A 16 2.56 3.26 5.09
N VAL A 17 1.85 4.38 5.18
CA VAL A 17 1.66 5.32 4.05
C VAL A 17 2.98 5.98 3.64
N LEU A 18 3.91 6.23 4.56
CA LEU A 18 5.19 6.88 4.24
C LEU A 18 6.29 5.90 3.85
N ILE A 19 6.42 4.78 4.57
CA ILE A 19 7.56 3.87 4.39
C ILE A 19 7.37 2.96 3.19
N PHE A 20 6.15 2.50 2.95
CA PHE A 20 5.88 1.60 1.85
C PHE A 20 6.27 2.19 0.48
N PRO A 21 5.85 3.42 0.08
CA PRO A 21 6.26 3.97 -1.21
C PRO A 21 7.77 4.17 -1.30
N ILE A 22 8.45 4.48 -0.19
CA ILE A 22 9.92 4.61 -0.16
C ILE A 22 10.56 3.25 -0.42
N ILE A 23 10.16 2.20 0.31
CA ILE A 23 10.67 0.84 0.12
C ILE A 23 10.41 0.37 -1.31
N LEU A 24 9.21 0.63 -1.83
CA LEU A 24 8.83 0.26 -3.19
C LEU A 24 9.77 0.93 -4.19
N ASN A 25 9.97 2.25 -4.11
CA ASN A 25 10.90 2.96 -5.00
C ASN A 25 12.34 2.46 -4.90
N VAL A 26 12.81 2.10 -3.69
CA VAL A 26 14.15 1.51 -3.51
C VAL A 26 14.25 0.14 -4.19
N LEU A 27 13.24 -0.72 -4.03
CA LEU A 27 13.20 -2.02 -4.70
C LEU A 27 13.18 -1.86 -6.23
N LEU A 28 12.40 -0.90 -6.75
CA LEU A 28 12.38 -0.60 -8.19
C LEU A 28 13.72 -0.10 -8.68
N TYR A 29 14.36 0.78 -7.92
CA TYR A 29 15.68 1.30 -8.28
C TYR A 29 16.70 0.16 -8.37
N ILE A 30 16.70 -0.75 -7.38
CA ILE A 30 17.57 -1.92 -7.36
C ILE A 30 17.30 -2.82 -8.56
N ASP A 31 16.05 -3.20 -8.80
CA ASP A 31 15.63 -4.08 -9.89
C ASP A 31 16.03 -3.51 -11.26
N LEU A 32 15.70 -2.24 -11.52
CA LEU A 32 16.07 -1.54 -12.75
C LEU A 32 17.59 -1.44 -12.89
N THR A 33 18.33 -1.17 -11.81
CA THR A 33 19.79 -1.07 -11.88
C THR A 33 20.42 -2.40 -12.25
N PHE A 34 20.03 -3.50 -11.59
CA PHE A 34 20.55 -4.83 -11.91
C PHE A 34 20.20 -5.26 -13.32
N ARG A 35 18.97 -5.01 -13.76
CA ARG A 35 18.53 -5.45 -15.08
C ARG A 35 19.16 -4.65 -16.22
N TYR A 36 19.17 -3.31 -16.12
CA TYR A 36 19.73 -2.46 -17.15
C TYR A 36 21.25 -2.53 -17.19
N ARG A 37 21.94 -2.38 -16.05
CA ARG A 37 23.42 -2.41 -16.03
C ARG A 37 23.99 -3.82 -16.09
N GLY A 38 23.33 -4.80 -15.50
CA GLY A 38 23.88 -6.15 -15.39
C GLY A 38 23.61 -7.04 -16.60
N TYR A 39 22.48 -6.84 -17.29
CA TYR A 39 22.06 -7.74 -18.37
C TYR A 39 21.82 -7.01 -19.69
N LEU A 40 20.89 -6.05 -19.70
CA LEU A 40 20.35 -5.49 -20.93
C LEU A 40 21.35 -4.64 -21.72
N LEU A 41 22.07 -3.73 -21.06
CA LEU A 41 23.06 -2.88 -21.74
C LEU A 41 24.27 -3.69 -22.23
N VAL A 42 24.58 -4.79 -21.56
CA VAL A 42 25.67 -5.69 -21.93
C VAL A 42 25.31 -6.48 -23.20
N HIS A 43 24.09 -7.01 -23.26
CA HIS A 43 23.61 -7.83 -24.38
C HIS A 43 22.92 -7.01 -25.48
N GLN A 44 22.90 -5.69 -25.36
CA GLN A 44 22.25 -4.81 -26.33
C GLN A 44 22.84 -4.96 -27.74
N ASN A 45 24.16 -5.02 -27.82
CA ASN A 45 24.88 -5.19 -29.08
C ASN A 45 24.69 -6.58 -29.67
N GLU A 46 24.55 -7.61 -28.83
CA GLU A 46 24.31 -8.99 -29.26
C GLU A 46 22.89 -9.20 -29.77
N LEU A 47 21.91 -8.50 -29.18
CA LEU A 47 20.50 -8.60 -29.53
C LEU A 47 20.07 -7.61 -30.64
N ALA A 48 20.97 -6.70 -31.07
CA ALA A 48 20.71 -5.66 -32.05
C ALA A 48 19.43 -4.83 -31.77
N LEU A 49 19.11 -4.62 -30.48
CA LEU A 49 17.92 -3.91 -30.05
C LEU A 49 18.20 -2.42 -29.88
N SER A 50 17.32 -1.58 -30.43
CA SER A 50 17.30 -0.16 -30.09
C SER A 50 16.86 0.05 -28.64
N ASN A 51 17.31 1.15 -28.01
CA ASN A 51 16.94 1.52 -26.63
C ASN A 51 15.42 1.46 -26.40
N TRP A 52 14.63 1.90 -27.38
CA TRP A 52 13.18 1.90 -27.31
C TRP A 52 12.57 0.49 -27.35
N GLN A 53 13.04 -0.37 -28.26
CA GLN A 53 12.58 -1.76 -28.32
C GLN A 53 12.90 -2.52 -27.04
N LEU A 54 14.03 -2.18 -26.42
CA LEU A 54 14.48 -2.76 -25.18
C LEU A 54 13.54 -2.39 -24.00
N ILE A 55 13.15 -1.11 -23.91
CA ILE A 55 12.17 -0.62 -22.93
C ILE A 55 10.78 -1.26 -23.16
N PHE A 56 10.31 -1.35 -24.41
CA PHE A 56 8.99 -1.91 -24.73
C PHE A 56 8.90 -3.42 -24.51
N LYS A 57 9.99 -4.15 -24.74
CA LYS A 57 10.04 -5.61 -24.49
C LYS A 57 9.89 -5.95 -23.01
N GLU A 58 10.23 -5.02 -22.12
CA GLU A 58 10.22 -5.21 -20.67
C GLU A 58 9.07 -4.48 -19.96
N GLN A 59 8.14 -3.88 -20.70
CA GLN A 59 7.04 -3.09 -20.13
C GLN A 59 6.07 -3.92 -19.26
N THR A 60 6.15 -5.25 -19.29
CA THR A 60 5.30 -6.20 -18.57
C THR A 60 5.79 -6.56 -17.15
N ILE A 61 6.91 -6.02 -16.66
CA ILE A 61 7.60 -6.62 -15.50
C ILE A 61 7.07 -6.14 -14.12
N PHE A 62 6.02 -5.33 -14.09
CA PHE A 62 5.49 -4.84 -12.81
C PHE A 62 4.36 -5.71 -12.24
N TYR A 63 4.73 -6.88 -11.69
CA TYR A 63 3.89 -7.59 -10.70
C TYR A 63 3.77 -6.82 -9.37
N PHE A 64 4.41 -5.66 -9.22
CA PHE A 64 4.28 -4.78 -8.06
C PHE A 64 2.85 -4.24 -7.86
N SER A 65 2.00 -4.25 -8.89
CA SER A 65 0.56 -4.00 -8.75
C SER A 65 -0.11 -5.04 -7.86
N GLU A 66 0.45 -6.24 -7.70
CA GLU A 66 -0.08 -7.27 -6.81
C GLU A 66 0.26 -6.99 -5.35
N LEU A 67 1.41 -6.38 -5.07
CA LEU A 67 1.82 -5.95 -3.72
C LEU A 67 0.90 -4.86 -3.17
N PHE A 68 0.23 -4.10 -4.04
CA PHE A 68 -0.80 -3.14 -3.64
C PHE A 68 -1.91 -3.80 -2.83
N TYR A 69 -2.39 -5.00 -3.23
CA TYR A 69 -3.46 -5.70 -2.52
C TYR A 69 -3.03 -6.15 -1.12
N LEU A 70 -1.74 -6.48 -0.94
CA LEU A 70 -1.18 -6.77 0.39
C LEU A 70 -1.14 -5.53 1.28
N VAL A 71 -0.82 -4.36 0.73
CA VAL A 71 -0.88 -3.12 1.52
C VAL A 71 -2.31 -2.72 1.85
N LEU A 72 -3.22 -2.88 0.89
CA LEU A 72 -4.63 -2.64 1.10
C LEU A 72 -5.18 -3.48 2.26
N SER A 73 -4.85 -4.77 2.29
CA SER A 73 -5.28 -5.67 3.37
C SER A 73 -4.68 -5.30 4.72
N LEU A 74 -3.41 -4.86 4.76
CA LEU A 74 -2.77 -4.34 5.96
C LEU A 74 -3.41 -3.05 6.49
N ILE A 75 -3.75 -2.10 5.61
CA ILE A 75 -4.45 -0.87 5.99
C ILE A 75 -5.81 -1.22 6.61
N ILE A 76 -6.57 -2.11 5.98
CA ILE A 76 -7.85 -2.58 6.52
C ILE A 76 -7.65 -3.23 7.87
N TYR A 77 -6.68 -4.15 7.99
CA TYR A 77 -6.38 -4.81 9.25
C TYR A 77 -6.08 -3.81 10.37
N GLU A 78 -5.17 -2.86 10.16
CA GLU A 78 -4.82 -1.83 11.15
C GLU A 78 -6.02 -0.98 11.57
N VAL A 79 -6.83 -0.53 10.60
CA VAL A 79 -8.04 0.26 10.89
C VAL A 79 -8.98 -0.48 11.83
N PHE A 80 -9.10 -1.81 11.69
CA PHE A 80 -9.96 -2.64 12.53
C PHE A 80 -9.27 -3.12 13.82
N ALA A 81 -7.98 -3.42 13.78
CA ALA A 81 -7.16 -3.91 14.90
C ALA A 81 -7.19 -2.96 16.11
N VAL A 82 -7.30 -1.66 15.88
CA VAL A 82 -7.38 -0.66 16.96
C VAL A 82 -8.56 -0.88 17.91
N GLU A 83 -9.67 -1.49 17.47
CA GLU A 83 -10.82 -1.77 18.36
C GLU A 83 -10.66 -3.05 19.18
N PHE A 84 -9.75 -3.93 18.77
CA PHE A 84 -9.36 -5.07 19.57
C PHE A 84 -8.41 -4.68 20.72
N LYS A 85 -7.85 -3.47 20.67
CA LYS A 85 -7.08 -2.92 21.78
C LYS A 85 -8.02 -2.59 22.95
N ASN A 86 -7.72 -3.14 24.13
CA ASN A 86 -8.46 -2.93 25.37
C ASN A 86 -9.94 -3.36 25.34
N ASP A 87 -10.27 -4.41 24.57
CA ASP A 87 -11.64 -4.97 24.47
C ASP A 87 -12.71 -3.94 24.08
N ALA A 88 -12.31 -2.84 23.43
CA ALA A 88 -13.21 -1.77 23.02
C ALA A 88 -14.32 -2.29 22.09
N TRP A 89 -14.03 -3.33 21.31
CA TRP A 89 -14.99 -4.01 20.45
C TRP A 89 -16.28 -4.45 21.17
N LEU A 90 -16.18 -4.99 22.39
CA LEU A 90 -17.35 -5.40 23.18
C LEU A 90 -18.23 -4.21 23.56
N THR A 91 -17.61 -3.06 23.84
CA THR A 91 -18.33 -1.81 24.16
C THR A 91 -18.97 -1.16 22.92
N VAL A 92 -18.44 -1.44 21.73
CA VAL A 92 -19.02 -0.96 20.46
C VAL A 92 -20.21 -1.83 20.06
N ILE A 93 -20.13 -3.15 20.26
CA ILE A 93 -21.23 -4.08 19.95
C ILE A 93 -22.42 -3.90 20.89
N SER A 94 -22.18 -3.62 22.18
CA SER A 94 -23.25 -3.47 23.17
C SER A 94 -24.17 -2.28 22.91
N LEU A 95 -23.78 -1.34 22.04
CA LEU A 95 -24.53 -0.13 21.71
C LEU A 95 -24.93 -0.14 20.21
N PRO A 96 -26.17 -0.53 19.85
CA PRO A 96 -26.57 -0.80 18.46
C PRO A 96 -26.46 0.43 17.55
N PHE A 97 -26.77 1.62 18.08
CA PHE A 97 -26.60 2.89 17.35
C PHE A 97 -25.13 3.23 17.13
N ARG A 98 -24.27 2.96 18.12
CA ARG A 98 -22.84 3.28 18.04
C ARG A 98 -22.15 2.41 16.99
N ASN A 99 -22.54 1.13 16.89
CA ASN A 99 -21.99 0.16 15.95
C ASN A 99 -22.09 0.60 14.48
N LYS A 100 -23.27 1.07 14.04
CA LYS A 100 -23.48 1.49 12.64
C LYS A 100 -22.59 2.69 12.26
N TYR A 101 -22.47 3.68 13.14
CA TYR A 101 -21.64 4.85 12.88
C TYR A 101 -20.14 4.54 12.97
N THR A 102 -19.71 3.64 13.86
CA THR A 102 -18.30 3.19 13.93
C THR A 102 -17.89 2.41 12.69
N ILE A 103 -18.75 1.51 12.18
CA ILE A 103 -18.45 0.76 10.94
C ILE A 103 -18.37 1.72 9.75
N ASN A 104 -19.36 2.60 9.59
CA ASN A 104 -19.37 3.56 8.47
C ASN A 104 -18.17 4.52 8.49
N SER A 105 -17.76 4.96 9.69
CA SER A 105 -16.59 5.83 9.82
C SER A 105 -15.28 5.10 9.53
N LYS A 106 -15.13 3.82 9.92
CA LYS A 106 -13.98 2.98 9.54
C LYS A 106 -13.88 2.78 8.04
N LEU A 107 -15.00 2.46 7.37
CA LEU A 107 -15.03 2.33 5.91
C LEU A 107 -14.61 3.63 5.21
N LEU A 108 -15.13 4.78 5.66
CA LEU A 108 -14.72 6.09 5.14
C LEU A 108 -13.22 6.34 5.31
N ILE A 109 -12.67 6.02 6.48
CA ILE A 109 -11.25 6.19 6.78
C ILE A 109 -10.38 5.29 5.90
N THR A 110 -10.77 4.02 5.73
CA THR A 110 -10.09 3.12 4.81
C THR A 110 -10.08 3.69 3.40
N VAL A 111 -11.23 4.15 2.88
CA VAL A 111 -11.31 4.75 1.53
C VAL A 111 -10.37 5.95 1.40
N VAL A 112 -10.35 6.86 2.40
CA VAL A 112 -9.44 8.01 2.38
C VAL A 112 -7.98 7.56 2.36
N TYR A 113 -7.59 6.59 3.20
CA TYR A 113 -6.21 6.09 3.22
C TYR A 113 -5.80 5.37 1.93
N THR A 114 -6.73 4.64 1.30
CA THR A 114 -6.46 4.00 0.00
C THR A 114 -6.28 5.04 -1.11
N PHE A 115 -7.05 6.14 -1.09
CA PHE A 115 -6.87 7.24 -2.04
C PHE A 115 -5.57 8.02 -1.81
N THR A 116 -5.08 8.13 -0.57
CA THR A 116 -3.77 8.76 -0.32
C THR A 116 -2.58 7.92 -0.77
N PHE A 117 -2.81 6.63 -1.03
CA PHE A 117 -1.78 5.69 -1.42
C PHE A 117 -1.68 5.50 -2.95
N TRP A 118 -2.75 5.85 -3.68
CA TRP A 118 -2.76 5.88 -5.14
C TRP A 118 -2.26 7.23 -5.65
#